data_AF-A0A2E1KTP8-F1
#
_entry.id   AF-A0A2E1KTP8-F1
#
_cell.length_a   1.000
_cell.length_b   1.000
_cell.length_c   1.000
_cell.angle_alpha   90.00
_cell.angle_beta   90.00
_cell.angle_gamma   90.00
#
_symmetry.space_group_name_H-M   'P 1'
#
loop_
_entity.id
_entity.type
_entity.pdbx_description
1 polymer ?
#
loop_
_entity_poly.entity_id
_entity_poly.type
_entity_poly.pdbx_seq_one_letter_code
_entity_poly.pdbx_strand_id
1 'polypeptide(L)'
;MLLAGCILGYTTTSRADEVPRDGEVRLAAYNVLFGYWAEPERIGEMFKPYRPGIIGFSEVPDGDWTERVGRVLGMKHVYVGKIASANHKDKVQVDSQPNATGGHS
;
A
#
# COMPACT_ATOMS: atom_id res chain seq x y z
N MET A 1 15.74 -15.54 -50.81
CA MET A 1 14.44 -15.68 -50.11
C MET A 1 14.71 -15.41 -48.63
N LEU A 2 14.61 -14.15 -48.22
CA LEU A 2 14.78 -13.73 -46.82
C LEU A 2 13.41 -13.82 -46.16
N LEU A 3 13.21 -14.76 -45.23
CA LEU A 3 12.01 -14.80 -44.40
C LEU A 3 12.13 -13.67 -43.38
N ALA A 4 11.47 -12.55 -43.64
CA ALA A 4 11.18 -11.54 -42.64
C ALA A 4 10.17 -12.13 -41.65
N GLY A 5 10.69 -12.76 -40.59
CA GLY A 5 9.88 -13.19 -39.46
C GLY A 5 9.39 -11.98 -38.69
N CYS A 6 8.16 -11.55 -38.96
CA CYS A 6 7.43 -10.63 -38.08
C CYS A 6 7.11 -11.32 -36.76
N ILE A 7 8.07 -11.35 -35.84
CA ILE A 7 7.79 -11.60 -34.43
C ILE A 7 7.20 -10.29 -33.90
N LEU A 8 5.87 -10.23 -33.82
CA LEU A 8 5.17 -9.19 -33.08
C LEU A 8 5.47 -9.41 -31.58
N GLY A 9 6.65 -8.96 -31.16
CA GLY A 9 7.06 -9.02 -29.76
C GLY A 9 6.20 -8.05 -28.97
N TYR A 10 5.31 -8.57 -28.11
CA TYR A 10 4.76 -7.78 -27.01
C TYR A 10 5.91 -7.47 -26.05
N THR A 11 6.67 -6.43 -26.34
CA THR A 11 7.70 -5.95 -25.44
C THR A 11 6.98 -5.24 -24.31
N THR A 12 6.75 -5.94 -23.19
CA THR A 12 6.35 -5.30 -21.94
C THR A 12 7.47 -4.36 -21.52
N THR A 13 7.37 -3.10 -21.92
CA THR A 13 8.33 -2.08 -21.53
C THR A 13 7.96 -1.64 -20.11
N SER A 14 8.64 -2.19 -19.11
CA SER A 14 8.63 -1.63 -17.76
C SER A 14 9.53 -0.41 -17.75
N ARG A 15 8.99 0.75 -17.35
CA ARG A 15 9.71 2.03 -17.23
C ARG A 15 10.08 2.34 -15.78
N ALA A 16 10.30 1.31 -14.98
CA ALA A 16 10.58 1.46 -13.55
C ALA A 16 11.82 2.35 -13.33
N ASP A 17 12.86 2.15 -14.14
CA ASP A 17 14.15 2.85 -14.10
C ASP A 17 14.14 4.22 -14.81
N GLU A 18 13.18 4.51 -15.70
CA GLU A 18 13.06 5.82 -16.35
C GLU A 18 12.64 6.93 -15.36
N VAL A 19 13.35 8.07 -15.38
CA VAL A 19 12.97 9.27 -14.61
C VAL A 19 11.53 9.69 -14.99
N PRO A 20 10.62 9.89 -14.02
CA PRO A 20 9.27 10.35 -14.30
C PRO A 20 9.31 11.65 -15.10
N ARG A 21 8.51 11.72 -16.16
CA ARG A 21 8.38 12.96 -16.94
C ARG A 21 7.59 13.99 -16.14
N ASP A 22 7.78 15.27 -16.46
CA ASP A 22 6.96 16.34 -15.88
C ASP A 22 5.47 16.07 -16.15
N GLY A 23 4.68 16.09 -15.07
CA GLY A 23 3.25 15.79 -15.11
C GLY A 23 2.88 14.30 -15.11
N GLU A 24 3.85 13.38 -15.03
CA GLU A 24 3.58 11.93 -14.94
C GLU A 24 3.13 11.52 -13.54
N VAL A 25 2.02 10.77 -13.46
CA VAL A 25 1.53 10.17 -12.20
C VAL A 25 1.78 8.67 -12.22
N ARG A 26 2.54 8.18 -11.23
CA ARG A 26 2.80 6.75 -11.04
C ARG A 26 1.93 6.20 -9.93
N LEU A 27 1.01 5.30 -10.28
CA LEU A 27 0.07 4.67 -9.38
C LEU A 27 0.37 3.17 -9.28
N ALA A 28 0.39 2.64 -8.07
CA ALA A 28 0.42 1.21 -7.79
C ALA A 28 -0.78 0.81 -6.93
N ALA A 29 -1.27 -0.41 -7.13
CA ALA A 29 -2.29 -1.03 -6.30
C ALA A 29 -1.89 -2.48 -6.02
N TYR A 30 -1.96 -2.91 -4.76
CA TYR A 30 -1.46 -4.24 -4.37
C TYR A 30 -2.31 -4.86 -3.26
N ASN A 31 -2.79 -6.08 -3.47
CA ASN A 31 -3.49 -6.86 -2.45
C ASN A 31 -2.45 -7.57 -1.58
N VAL A 32 -2.50 -7.36 -0.26
CA VAL A 32 -1.49 -7.87 0.68
C VAL A 32 -1.96 -9.13 1.43
N LEU A 33 -3.17 -9.61 1.15
CA LEU A 33 -3.75 -10.84 1.70
C LEU A 33 -3.53 -10.98 3.21
N PHE A 34 -4.00 -9.99 3.98
CA PHE A 34 -3.86 -9.90 5.45
C PHE A 34 -2.41 -9.99 5.96
N GLY A 35 -1.42 -9.72 5.11
CA GLY A 35 0.00 -9.80 5.47
C GLY A 35 0.53 -11.24 5.56
N TYR A 36 -0.21 -12.26 5.11
CA TYR A 36 0.18 -13.66 5.25
C TYR A 36 1.52 -14.01 4.59
N TRP A 37 1.87 -13.32 3.50
CA TRP A 37 2.96 -13.74 2.62
C TRP A 37 4.16 -12.81 2.59
N ALA A 38 4.09 -11.65 3.26
CA ALA A 38 5.18 -10.70 3.22
C ALA A 38 5.12 -9.67 4.34
N GLU A 39 6.29 -9.41 4.94
CA GLU A 39 6.52 -8.28 5.82
C GLU A 39 6.36 -6.94 5.07
N PRO A 40 5.81 -5.90 5.73
CA PRO A 40 5.67 -4.56 5.14
C PRO A 40 6.96 -4.06 4.47
N GLU A 41 8.11 -4.22 5.12
CA GLU A 41 9.37 -3.73 4.61
C GLU A 41 9.75 -4.43 3.31
N ARG A 42 9.48 -5.73 3.20
CA ARG A 42 9.77 -6.48 1.97
C ARG A 42 8.91 -6.02 0.82
N ILE A 43 7.64 -5.70 1.07
CA ILE A 43 6.75 -5.09 0.07
C ILE A 43 7.25 -3.70 -0.32
N GLY A 44 7.68 -2.89 0.65
CA GLY A 44 8.28 -1.58 0.39
C GLY A 44 9.52 -1.68 -0.51
N GLU A 45 10.46 -2.56 -0.20
CA GLU A 45 11.66 -2.80 -1.01
C GLU A 45 11.32 -3.26 -2.44
N MET A 46 10.30 -4.12 -2.59
CA MET A 46 9.81 -4.56 -3.89
C MET A 46 9.30 -3.38 -4.75
N PHE A 47 8.69 -2.37 -4.13
CA PHE A 47 8.12 -1.23 -4.85
C PHE A 47 9.09 -0.06 -5.09
N LYS A 48 10.23 0.02 -4.38
CA LYS A 48 11.21 1.10 -4.55
C LYS A 48 11.62 1.37 -6.00
N PRO A 49 11.94 0.36 -6.83
CA PRO A 49 12.39 0.60 -8.20
C PRO A 49 11.36 1.34 -9.05
N TYR A 50 10.06 1.15 -8.78
CA TYR A 50 8.98 1.71 -9.58
C TYR A 50 8.70 3.18 -9.29
N ARG A 51 9.17 3.69 -8.15
CA ARG A 51 8.97 5.07 -7.67
C ARG A 51 7.49 5.52 -7.77
N PRO A 52 6.55 4.76 -7.18
CA PRO A 52 5.14 5.17 -7.19
C PRO A 52 5.00 6.52 -6.48
N GLY A 53 4.22 7.43 -7.06
CA GLY A 53 3.78 8.66 -6.39
C GLY A 53 2.55 8.42 -5.52
N ILE A 54 1.76 7.40 -5.87
CA ILE A 54 0.59 6.94 -5.11
C ILE A 54 0.64 5.41 -5.08
N ILE A 55 0.42 4.81 -3.91
CA ILE A 55 0.25 3.37 -3.77
C ILE A 55 -0.94 3.06 -2.85
N GLY A 56 -1.82 2.18 -3.31
CA GLY A 56 -2.96 1.67 -2.53
C GLY A 56 -2.77 0.20 -2.18
N PHE A 57 -3.19 -0.16 -0.97
CA PHE A 57 -3.18 -1.55 -0.52
C PHE A 57 -4.59 -2.02 -0.14
N SER A 58 -4.91 -3.27 -0.45
CA SER A 58 -6.15 -3.93 -0.01
C SER A 58 -5.85 -5.13 0.88
N GLU A 59 -6.80 -5.51 1.74
CA GLU A 59 -6.66 -6.59 2.73
C GLU A 59 -5.46 -6.38 3.66
N VAL A 60 -5.20 -5.14 4.05
CA VAL A 60 -4.12 -4.80 4.97
C VAL A 60 -4.48 -5.28 6.38
N PRO A 61 -3.59 -5.97 7.11
CA PRO A 61 -3.83 -6.29 8.50
C PRO A 61 -3.89 -5.00 9.35
N ASP A 62 -4.59 -5.07 10.48
CA ASP A 62 -4.71 -3.93 11.38
C ASP A 62 -3.34 -3.44 11.91
N GLY A 63 -3.30 -2.16 12.33
CA GLY A 63 -2.12 -1.55 12.92
C GLY A 63 -1.33 -0.68 11.94
N ASP A 64 0.00 -0.73 12.06
CA ASP A 64 0.93 0.18 11.39
C ASP A 64 1.47 -0.34 10.04
N TRP A 65 0.86 -1.40 9.50
CA TRP A 65 1.34 -2.10 8.30
C TRP A 65 1.57 -1.14 7.11
N THR A 66 0.57 -0.31 6.77
CA THR A 66 0.69 0.66 5.67
C THR A 66 1.74 1.72 5.96
N GLU A 67 1.87 2.14 7.22
CA GLU A 67 2.87 3.12 7.63
C GLU A 67 4.28 2.57 7.46
N ARG A 68 4.52 1.32 7.83
CA ARG A 68 5.81 0.63 7.66
C ARG A 68 6.23 0.56 6.19
N VAL A 69 5.30 0.23 5.28
CA VAL A 69 5.59 0.31 3.83
C VAL A 69 5.89 1.74 3.39
N GLY A 70 5.09 2.71 3.85
CA GLY A 70 5.26 4.13 3.53
C GLY A 70 6.63 4.66 3.93
N ARG A 71 7.14 4.28 5.12
CA ARG A 71 8.48 4.65 5.61
C ARG A 71 9.58 4.15 4.67
N VAL A 72 9.49 2.90 4.22
CA VAL A 72 10.47 2.29 3.31
C VAL A 72 10.47 2.96 1.93
N LEU A 73 9.29 3.40 1.46
CA LEU A 73 9.14 4.12 0.20
C LEU A 73 9.43 5.63 0.30
N GLY A 74 9.67 6.17 1.50
CA GLY A 74 9.87 7.60 1.71
C GLY A 74 8.60 8.45 1.47
N MET A 75 7.42 7.87 1.69
CA MET A 75 6.14 8.54 1.51
C MET A 75 5.90 9.61 2.58
N LYS A 76 5.51 10.82 2.15
CA LYS A 76 5.20 11.94 3.07
C LYS A 76 3.84 11.83 3.73
N HIS A 77 2.91 11.15 3.07
CA HIS A 77 1.53 11.01 3.51
C HIS A 77 1.17 9.53 3.51
N VAL A 78 0.59 9.07 4.60
CA VAL A 78 0.05 7.72 4.76
C VAL A 78 -1.36 7.86 5.31
N TYR A 79 -2.31 7.16 4.70
CA TYR A 79 -3.68 7.10 5.18
C TYR A 79 -4.09 5.63 5.31
N VAL A 80 -4.55 5.26 6.49
CA VAL A 80 -5.15 3.96 6.76
C VAL A 80 -6.67 4.17 6.80
N GLY A 81 -7.37 3.55 5.86
CA GLY A 81 -8.83 3.59 5.84
C GLY A 81 -9.42 2.95 7.10
N LYS A 82 -10.62 3.37 7.49
CA LYS A 82 -11.38 2.63 8.51
C LYS A 82 -11.68 1.23 7.94
N ILE A 83 -11.34 0.19 8.70
CA ILE A 83 -11.51 -1.22 8.31
C ILE A 83 -12.96 -1.44 7.87
N ALA A 84 -13.16 -1.80 6.61
CA ALA A 84 -14.48 -2.09 6.06
C ALA A 84 -14.41 -3.28 5.10
N SER A 85 -14.62 -4.48 5.65
CA SER A 85 -15.20 -5.65 4.98
C SER A 85 -15.27 -6.80 6.00
N ALA A 86 -16.47 -7.14 6.48
CA ALA A 86 -16.74 -8.27 7.39
C ALA A 86 -16.10 -8.21 8.80
N ASN A 87 -16.32 -7.12 9.52
CA ASN A 87 -16.44 -7.20 10.98
C ASN A 87 -17.70 -8.05 11.29
N HIS A 88 -17.57 -9.38 11.38
CA HIS A 88 -18.60 -10.18 12.02
C HIS A 88 -18.69 -9.69 13.46
N LYS A 89 -19.75 -8.93 13.70
CA LYS A 89 -20.08 -8.20 14.92
C LYS A 89 -20.05 -9.13 16.12
N ASP A 90 -18.91 -9.23 16.79
CA ASP A 90 -18.81 -9.55 18.21
C ASP A 90 -17.41 -9.14 18.64
N LYS A 91 -17.28 -7.91 19.12
CA LYS A 91 -16.39 -7.41 20.19
C LYS A 91 -16.24 -5.91 20.00
N VAL A 92 -17.20 -5.16 20.51
CA VAL A 92 -16.96 -3.76 20.85
C VAL A 92 -16.03 -3.79 22.06
N GLN A 93 -14.73 -3.59 21.87
CA GLN A 93 -13.87 -3.16 22.97
C GLN A 93 -14.15 -1.67 23.16
N VAL A 94 -14.87 -1.36 24.24
CA VAL A 94 -14.97 0.01 24.74
C VAL A 94 -13.61 0.34 25.31
N ASP A 95 -12.82 1.09 24.56
CA ASP A 95 -11.65 1.76 25.10
C ASP A 95 -12.15 2.71 26.19
N SER A 96 -11.83 2.36 27.43
CA SER A 96 -12.15 3.18 28.60
C SER A 96 -11.31 4.45 28.50
N GLN A 97 -11.94 5.58 28.18
CA GLN A 97 -11.29 6.88 28.36
C GLN A 97 -10.96 7.07 29.86
N PRO A 98 -9.79 7.66 30.19
CA PRO A 98 -9.40 7.85 31.57
C PRO A 98 -10.23 8.95 32.23
N ASN A 99 -10.61 8.66 33.48
CA ASN A 99 -11.24 9.49 34.49
C ASN A 99 -10.94 11.01 34.38
N ALA A 100 -11.99 11.83 34.24
CA ALA A 100 -11.96 13.26 34.47
C ALA A 100 -13.03 13.64 35.50
N THR A 101 -12.57 13.89 36.73
CA THR A 101 -13.06 14.86 37.74
C THR A 101 -14.49 15.39 37.65
N GLY A 102 -15.24 15.23 38.74
CA GLY A 102 -16.41 16.05 39.05
C GLY A 102 -17.02 15.73 40.42
N GLY A 103 -16.60 16.45 41.46
CA GLY A 103 -17.31 16.53 42.74
C GLY A 103 -18.41 17.62 42.72
N HIS A 104 -19.19 17.64 43.80
CA HIS A 104 -20.40 18.45 44.09
C HIS A 104 -21.68 17.85 43.51
N SER A 105 -22.74 17.59 44.28
CA SER A 105 -23.19 18.09 45.60
C SER A 105 -24.02 17.02 46.32
#